data_AF-A0A920EZP9-F1
#
_entry.id   AF-A0A920EZP9-F1
#
_cell.length_a   1.000
_cell.length_b   1.000
_cell.length_c   1.000
_cell.angle_alpha   90.00
_cell.angle_beta   90.00
_cell.angle_gamma   90.00
#
_symmetry.space_group_name_H-M   'P 1'
#
loop_
_entity.id
_entity.type
_entity.pdbx_description
1 polymer ?
#
loop_
_entity_poly.entity_id
_entity_poly.type
_entity_poly.pdbx_seq_one_letter_code
_entity_poly.pdbx_strand_id
1 'polypeptide(L)'
;MNLASVRIAKEACLKFNSKNNRKFVAGAIGPTPKTASISPDVNDPGARNITFDQLFKSYSDQAETLIEGGVDILLVETIFDTLMQKQLYLRLKMCSIGEVNAYLS
;
A
#
# COMPACT_ATOMS: atom_id res chain seq x y z
N MET A 1 2.36 -11.04 7.38
CA MET A 1 2.65 -10.00 8.40
C MET A 1 1.51 -8.98 8.51
N ASN A 2 1.12 -8.32 7.42
CA ASN A 2 0.05 -7.30 7.43
C ASN A 2 -1.27 -7.77 8.09
N LEU A 3 -1.75 -8.98 7.77
CA LEU A 3 -3.01 -9.50 8.33
C LEU A 3 -2.97 -9.58 9.87
N ALA A 4 -1.85 -10.04 10.43
CA ALA A 4 -1.66 -10.09 11.88
C ALA A 4 -1.62 -8.68 12.49
N SER A 5 -0.96 -7.73 11.82
CA SER A 5 -0.93 -6.32 12.26
C SER A 5 -2.34 -5.72 12.29
N VAL A 6 -3.15 -5.96 11.26
CA VAL A 6 -4.53 -5.47 11.22
C VAL A 6 -5.36 -6.10 12.33
N ARG A 7 -5.25 -7.42 12.53
CA ARG A 7 -5.95 -8.12 13.61
C ARG A 7 -5.68 -7.49 14.98
N ILE A 8 -4.41 -7.26 15.31
CA ILE A 8 -4.01 -6.64 16.59
C ILE A 8 -4.60 -5.22 16.71
N ALA A 9 -4.55 -4.43 15.64
CA ALA A 9 -5.10 -3.09 15.62
C ALA A 9 -6.63 -3.08 15.79
N LYS A 10 -7.35 -4.04 15.18
CA LYS A 10 -8.80 -4.19 15.35
C LYS A 10 -9.16 -4.63 16.76
N GLU A 11 -8.44 -5.58 17.34
CA GLU A 11 -8.62 -6.00 18.75
C GLU A 11 -8.45 -4.80 19.70
N ALA A 12 -7.42 -3.97 19.48
CA ALA A 12 -7.23 -2.75 20.26
C ALA A 12 -8.35 -1.71 20.04
N CYS A 13 -8.76 -1.48 18.79
CA CYS A 13 -9.87 -0.58 18.48
C CYS A 13 -11.16 -1.03 19.15
N LEU A 14 -11.48 -2.33 19.13
CA LEU A 14 -12.66 -2.90 19.79
C LEU A 14 -12.62 -2.67 21.30
N LYS A 15 -11.46 -2.88 21.93
CA LYS A 15 -11.29 -2.69 23.39
C LYS A 15 -11.53 -1.25 23.84
N PHE A 16 -11.14 -0.27 23.04
CA PHE A 16 -11.21 1.16 23.38
C PHE A 16 -12.30 1.93 22.62
N ASN A 17 -13.18 1.22 21.89
CA ASN A 17 -14.26 1.83 21.15
C ASN A 17 -15.35 2.32 22.10
N SER A 18 -15.93 3.49 21.81
CA SER A 18 -17.13 3.94 22.52
C SER A 18 -18.05 4.73 21.59
N LYS A 19 -19.32 4.90 22.02
CA LYS A 19 -20.35 5.59 21.23
C LYS A 19 -19.95 7.02 20.81
N ASN A 20 -19.19 7.71 21.67
CA ASN A 20 -18.76 9.10 21.44
C ASN A 20 -17.29 9.21 20.99
N ASN A 21 -16.55 8.10 20.89
CA ASN A 21 -15.14 8.10 20.52
C ASN A 21 -14.80 6.83 19.73
N ARG A 22 -15.31 6.78 18.50
CA ARG A 22 -15.08 5.64 17.62
C ARG A 22 -13.61 5.53 17.23
N LYS A 23 -13.05 4.33 17.29
CA LYS A 23 -11.69 4.03 16.83
C LYS A 23 -11.73 3.42 15.44
N PHE A 24 -10.73 3.78 14.65
CA PHE A 24 -10.55 3.34 13.26
C PHE A 24 -9.14 2.78 13.11
N VAL A 25 -9.00 1.78 12.24
CA VAL A 25 -7.71 1.23 11.86
C VAL A 25 -7.34 1.77 10.48
N ALA A 26 -6.21 2.47 10.41
CA ALA A 26 -5.57 2.86 9.17
C ALA A 26 -4.53 1.80 8.78
N GLY A 27 -4.69 1.19 7.61
CA GLY A 27 -3.68 0.31 7.01
C GLY A 27 -2.58 1.15 6.39
N ALA A 28 -1.42 1.23 7.04
CA ALA A 28 -0.28 2.00 6.55
C ALA A 28 0.39 1.32 5.35
N ILE A 29 0.61 2.09 4.29
CA ILE A 29 1.36 1.72 3.10
C ILE A 29 2.48 2.74 2.93
N GLY A 30 3.67 2.35 3.36
CA GLY A 30 4.89 3.13 3.22
C GLY A 30 5.59 2.90 1.87
N PRO A 31 6.72 3.58 1.63
CA PRO A 31 7.53 3.36 0.45
C PRO A 31 8.21 1.98 0.51
N THR A 32 8.53 1.42 -0.65
CA THR A 32 9.47 0.29 -0.71
C THR A 32 10.91 0.80 -0.54
N PRO A 33 11.87 -0.03 -0.09
CA PRO A 33 13.27 0.41 0.06
C PRO A 33 13.95 0.76 -1.29
N LYS A 34 13.30 0.48 -2.43
CA LYS A 34 13.83 0.77 -3.77
C LYS A 34 13.13 1.98 -4.37
N THR A 35 13.92 2.95 -4.84
CA THR A 35 13.43 4.09 -5.62
C THR A 35 13.13 3.67 -7.06
N ALA A 36 12.13 4.28 -7.69
CA ALA A 36 11.81 4.07 -9.11
C ALA A 36 12.17 5.28 -10.00
N SER A 37 12.38 6.44 -9.38
CA SER A 37 12.73 7.69 -10.05
C SER A 37 14.24 7.94 -10.13
N ILE A 38 15.05 7.23 -9.34
CA ILE A 38 16.50 7.46 -9.24
C ILE A 38 17.25 6.24 -9.76
N SER A 39 18.23 6.47 -10.64
CA SER A 39 19.12 5.40 -11.10
C SER A 39 20.04 4.93 -9.97
N PRO A 40 20.24 3.61 -9.81
CA PRO A 40 21.24 3.08 -8.90
C PRO A 40 22.68 3.18 -9.45
N ASP A 41 22.84 3.42 -10.75
CA ASP A 41 24.14 3.48 -11.42
C ASP A 41 24.44 4.93 -11.84
N VAL A 42 25.55 5.46 -11.32
CA VAL A 42 26.01 6.81 -11.63
C VAL A 42 26.42 6.99 -13.10
N ASN A 43 26.72 5.89 -13.80
CA ASN A 43 27.14 5.89 -15.20
C ASN A 43 25.97 5.64 -16.18
N ASP A 44 24.85 5.13 -15.68
CA ASP A 44 23.65 4.90 -16.48
C ASP A 44 22.44 5.59 -15.84
N PRO A 45 22.06 6.81 -16.27
CA PRO A 45 20.91 7.53 -15.72
C PRO A 45 19.55 6.86 -16.06
N GLY A 46 19.54 5.91 -17.02
CA GLY A 46 18.38 5.14 -17.42
C GLY A 46 18.13 3.89 -16.57
N ALA A 47 19.15 3.38 -15.86
CA ALA A 47 19.02 2.18 -15.05
C ALA A 47 17.96 2.33 -13.95
N ARG A 48 17.24 1.25 -13.64
CA ARG A 48 16.21 1.21 -12.59
C ARG A 48 16.35 -0.07 -11.77
N ASN A 49 16.28 0.08 -10.44
CA ASN A 49 16.38 -1.04 -9.48
C ASN A 49 15.09 -1.84 -9.31
N ILE A 50 13.98 -1.29 -9.79
CA ILE A 50 12.65 -1.86 -9.68
C ILE A 50 11.82 -1.44 -10.90
N THR A 51 11.00 -2.35 -11.38
CA THR A 51 10.07 -2.09 -12.48
C THR A 51 8.72 -1.62 -11.97
N PHE A 52 7.93 -1.04 -12.87
CA PHE A 52 6.54 -0.67 -12.60
C PHE A 52 5.73 -1.86 -12.09
N ASP A 53 5.79 -3.00 -12.77
CA ASP A 53 4.98 -4.19 -12.44
C ASP A 53 5.36 -4.77 -11.07
N GLN A 54 6.64 -4.75 -10.72
CA GLN A 54 7.11 -5.17 -9.40
C GLN A 54 6.58 -4.26 -8.28
N LEU A 55 6.61 -2.93 -8.48
CA LEU A 55 6.03 -1.99 -7.52
C LEU A 55 4.52 -2.17 -7.42
N PHE A 56 3.84 -2.22 -8.56
CA PHE A 56 2.39 -2.38 -8.62
C PHE A 56 1.96 -3.66 -7.91
N LYS A 57 2.62 -4.78 -8.16
CA LYS A 57 2.36 -6.05 -7.49
C LYS A 57 2.61 -5.96 -5.98
N SER A 58 3.75 -5.41 -5.56
CA SER A 58 4.06 -5.28 -4.13
C SER A 58 3.01 -4.45 -3.38
N TYR A 59 2.59 -3.32 -3.96
CA TYR A 59 1.55 -2.48 -3.38
C TYR A 59 0.16 -3.14 -3.42
N SER A 60 -0.12 -3.91 -4.48
CA SER A 60 -1.36 -4.68 -4.61
C SER A 60 -1.48 -5.72 -3.51
N ASP A 61 -0.46 -6.57 -3.35
CA ASP A 61 -0.44 -7.66 -2.36
C ASP A 61 -0.57 -7.08 -0.93
N GLN A 62 0.11 -5.96 -0.65
CA GLN A 62 -0.01 -5.25 0.62
C GLN A 62 -1.42 -4.68 0.85
N ALA A 63 -1.97 -3.96 -0.13
CA ALA A 63 -3.29 -3.37 -0.04
C ALA A 63 -4.38 -4.44 0.12
N GLU A 64 -4.32 -5.54 -0.64
CA GLU A 64 -5.24 -6.68 -0.53
C GLU A 64 -5.22 -7.27 0.88
N THR A 65 -4.04 -7.55 1.41
CA THR A 65 -3.92 -8.12 2.77
C THR A 65 -4.47 -7.18 3.84
N LEU A 66 -4.30 -5.86 3.67
CA LEU A 66 -4.85 -4.86 4.60
C LEU A 66 -6.39 -4.79 4.50
N ILE A 67 -6.92 -4.80 3.28
CA ILE A 67 -8.37 -4.80 3.01
C ILE A 67 -9.01 -6.08 3.57
N GLU A 68 -8.43 -7.24 3.29
CA GLU A 68 -8.87 -8.53 3.82
C GLU A 68 -8.88 -8.54 5.35
N GLY A 69 -7.89 -7.90 5.97
CA GLY A 69 -7.84 -7.71 7.42
C GLY A 69 -8.92 -6.79 7.99
N GLY A 70 -9.63 -6.01 7.16
CA GLY A 70 -10.72 -5.14 7.59
C GLY A 70 -10.29 -3.79 8.15
N VAL A 71 -9.23 -3.19 7.58
CA VAL A 71 -8.89 -1.79 7.85
C VAL A 71 -10.03 -0.86 7.43
N ASP A 72 -10.21 0.25 8.14
CA ASP A 72 -11.26 1.22 7.85
C ASP A 72 -10.82 2.22 6.75
N ILE A 73 -9.51 2.45 6.63
CA ILE A 73 -8.90 3.32 5.61
C ILE A 73 -7.51 2.79 5.25
N LEU A 74 -7.08 3.00 4.00
CA LEU A 74 -5.69 2.83 3.60
C LEU A 74 -4.98 4.18 3.67
N LEU A 75 -3.85 4.21 4.38
CA LEU A 75 -3.04 5.41 4.57
C LEU A 75 -1.73 5.28 3.80
N VAL A 76 -1.60 6.08 2.75
CA VAL A 76 -0.34 6.23 2.01
C VAL A 76 0.56 7.21 2.76
N GLU A 77 1.71 6.75 3.23
CA GLU A 77 2.61 7.58 4.05
C GLU A 77 4.07 7.50 3.60
N THR A 78 4.87 8.44 4.09
CA THR A 78 6.34 8.49 3.89
C THR A 78 6.76 8.38 2.42
N ILE A 79 5.98 8.98 1.52
CA ILE A 79 6.29 9.01 0.09
C ILE A 79 7.47 9.94 -0.16
N PHE A 80 8.57 9.38 -0.69
CA PHE A 80 9.72 10.15 -1.16
C PHE A 80 9.90 10.09 -2.69
N ASP A 81 9.14 9.23 -3.38
CA ASP A 81 9.19 9.05 -4.83
C ASP A 81 7.77 9.10 -5.40
N THR A 82 7.51 10.08 -6.26
CA THR A 82 6.18 10.32 -6.85
C THR A 82 5.78 9.23 -7.84
N LEU A 83 6.73 8.49 -8.45
CA LEU A 83 6.40 7.36 -9.29
C LEU A 83 5.82 6.20 -8.47
N MET A 84 6.30 6.01 -7.24
CA MET A 84 5.71 5.04 -6.31
C MET A 84 4.29 5.46 -5.90
N GLN A 85 4.07 6.74 -5.61
CA GLN A 85 2.74 7.28 -5.32
C GLN A 85 1.74 7.04 -6.45
N LYS A 86 2.19 7.23 -7.70
CA LYS A 86 1.37 6.95 -8.89
C LYS A 86 0.94 5.49 -8.95
N GLN A 87 1.83 4.55 -8.61
CA GLN A 87 1.49 3.11 -8.59
C GLN A 87 0.39 2.80 -7.61
N LEU A 88 0.53 3.32 -6.39
CA LEU A 88 -0.43 3.10 -5.34
C LEU A 88 -1.78 3.74 -5.66
N TYR A 89 -1.78 4.95 -6.24
CA TYR A 89 -3.00 5.58 -6.73
C TYR A 89 -3.70 4.75 -7.81
N LEU A 90 -2.96 4.26 -8.82
CA LEU A 90 -3.52 3.40 -9.86
C LEU A 90 -4.12 2.12 -9.26
N ARG A 91 -3.41 1.50 -8.31
CA ARG A 91 -3.93 0.33 -7.60
C ARG A 91 -5.24 0.61 -6.86
N LEU A 92 -5.27 1.66 -6.04
CA LEU A 92 -6.48 2.04 -5.29
C LEU A 92 -7.67 2.32 -6.23
N LYS A 93 -7.41 2.95 -7.37
CA LYS A 93 -8.42 3.19 -8.40
C LYS A 93 -8.98 1.88 -8.96
N MET A 94 -8.13 0.89 -9.22
CA MET A 94 -8.57 -0.43 -9.71
C MET A 94 -9.38 -1.22 -8.69
N CYS A 95 -9.02 -1.16 -7.40
CA CYS A 95 -9.84 -1.76 -6.32
C CYS A 95 -11.25 -1.17 -6.29
N SER A 96 -11.40 0.15 -6.50
CA SER A 96 -12.70 0.82 -6.53
C SER A 96 -13.58 0.40 -7.71
N ILE A 97 -12.96 0.03 -8.84
CA ILE A 97 -13.66 -0.32 -10.09
C ILE A 97 -13.92 -1.84 -10.18
N GLY A 98 -13.35 -2.65 -9.28
CA GLY A 98 -13.52 -4.12 -9.29
C GLY A 98 -12.66 -4.83 -10.35
N GLU A 99 -11.70 -4.15 -10.97
CA GLU A 99 -10.88 -4.64 -12.08
C GLU A 99 -9.53 -5.23 -11.65
N VAL A 100 -9.39 -5.60 -10.38
CA VAL A 100 -8.13 -6.08 -9.79
C VAL A 100 -7.47 -7.22 -10.59
N ASN A 101 -8.28 -8.10 -11.18
CA ASN A 101 -7.80 -9.27 -11.91
C ASN A 101 -7.40 -9.01 -13.39
N ALA A 102 -7.66 -7.82 -13.94
CA ALA A 102 -7.47 -7.56 -15.38
C ALA A 102 -6.02 -7.19 -15.76
N TYR A 103 -5.16 -6.84 -14.81
CA TYR A 103 -3.78 -6.37 -15.09
C TYR A 103 -2.68 -7.42 -14.82
N LEU A 104 -3.02 -8.57 -14.25
CA LEU A 104 -2.06 -9.61 -13.86
C LEU A 104 -2.17 -10.89 -14.71
N SER A 105 -2.97 -10.86 -15.79
CA SER A 105 -3.17 -11.95 -16.76
C SER A 105 -2.38 -11.76 -18.04
#